data_AF-A0A182M7Z9-F1
#
_entry.id   AF-A0A182M7Z9-F1
#
_cell.length_a   1.000
_cell.length_b   1.000
_cell.length_c   1.000
_cell.angle_alpha   90.00
_cell.angle_beta   90.00
_cell.angle_gamma   90.00
#
_symmetry.space_group_name_H-M   'P 1'
#
loop_
_entity.id
_entity.type
_entity.pdbx_description
1 polymer ?
#
loop_
_entity_poly.entity_id
_entity_poly.type
_entity_poly.pdbx_seq_one_letter_code
_entity_poly.pdbx_strand_id
1 'polypeptide(L)'
;MSSKLQVNSEEKQQICPFRVCSQSSVVDDAEEFALLEDPSSKFTSTDVDEEPQNITEWYRLQSSIFGATTFRVIEKLLQSVELNPSANLEVDLNRCGYTNLHVQIALDALLRIRPECLTRLDLCRNRLLNPCLARLLANVLQELQTIVQLSLSYNTIDDECMVILSNALSNSGVRLLEAAHCQISDRAGSVLFSALMYSDCIETIDLSWNHLDITSGVAIGRFLSIQKTIKDLTLTGNHLYHEVQCIVPLLLGSIGNETLEQLDLSWNGLRGEEFGRALLKAIPQTKLKRLKLEHNLLGVLEMSFVVRMMKKSETLEQLWLGSNMLDDTVTLDLVRTFVRHPALSVISLGSYYFISQAAAKLCRMCTRKFPTKRIIYQGVLRANPARPVDVQDMLLERCRFLAQKPKKPKLKRDIGHLMLQLAAAEHTILEREEFMLAVKQFRVKLDRPLLEALMDAFEVPKKLVDTAAMAQKYLTKHPTEPPVVKSAKAKGNK
;
A
#
# COMPACT_ATOMS: atom_id res chain seq x y z
N MET A 1 55.22 -29.34 -47.03
CA MET A 1 55.68 -28.05 -47.59
C MET A 1 54.46 -27.22 -47.95
N SER A 2 54.36 -26.02 -47.38
CA SER A 2 53.42 -24.92 -47.66
C SER A 2 51.92 -25.21 -47.85
N SER A 3 51.11 -24.74 -46.90
CA SER A 3 49.89 -24.02 -47.27
C SER A 3 49.61 -22.89 -46.27
N LYS A 4 49.40 -21.71 -46.86
CA LYS A 4 49.37 -20.37 -46.29
C LYS A 4 48.22 -20.14 -45.31
N LEU A 5 48.51 -19.46 -44.21
CA LEU A 5 47.57 -18.67 -43.42
C LEU A 5 47.60 -17.23 -43.95
N GLN A 6 46.44 -16.68 -44.27
CA GLN A 6 46.22 -15.24 -44.46
C GLN A 6 44.94 -14.83 -43.72
N VAL A 7 45.06 -13.71 -43.03
CA VAL A 7 44.08 -13.04 -42.16
C VAL A 7 43.38 -11.94 -42.95
N ASN A 8 42.07 -11.75 -42.72
CA ASN A 8 41.30 -10.49 -42.65
C ASN A 8 39.79 -10.85 -42.62
N SER A 9 38.97 -10.49 -41.64
CA SER A 9 38.55 -9.21 -41.04
C SER A 9 37.11 -8.88 -41.48
N GLU A 10 36.22 -8.81 -40.49
CA GLU A 10 34.88 -8.19 -40.48
C GLU A 10 33.77 -8.77 -41.37
N GLU A 11 32.69 -9.27 -40.75
CA GLU A 11 31.34 -8.82 -41.10
C GLU A 11 30.29 -9.05 -39.99
N LYS A 12 29.41 -8.06 -39.89
CA LYS A 12 28.47 -7.70 -38.82
C LYS A 12 27.34 -8.72 -38.62
N GLN A 13 27.00 -8.99 -37.37
CA GLN A 13 25.66 -9.50 -37.03
C GLN A 13 24.68 -8.35 -36.83
N GLN A 14 23.52 -8.59 -37.42
CA GLN A 14 22.41 -7.70 -37.74
C GLN A 14 21.55 -7.45 -36.49
N ILE A 15 21.31 -6.19 -36.11
CA ILE A 15 20.28 -5.82 -35.12
C ILE A 15 19.29 -4.86 -35.76
N CYS A 16 18.02 -5.26 -35.73
CA CYS A 16 16.82 -4.45 -35.94
C CYS A 16 15.66 -5.17 -35.19
N PRO A 17 14.48 -4.55 -34.94
CA PRO A 17 14.13 -3.12 -34.99
C PRO A 17 13.03 -2.75 -33.95
N PHE A 18 13.28 -1.96 -32.89
CA PHE A 18 12.20 -1.18 -32.27
C PHE A 18 12.73 0.13 -31.72
N ARG A 19 12.80 1.11 -32.63
CA ARG A 19 12.89 2.53 -32.32
C ARG A 19 11.49 3.11 -32.59
N VAL A 20 10.79 3.54 -31.56
CA VAL A 20 9.71 4.53 -31.74
C VAL A 20 9.94 5.67 -30.76
N CYS A 21 9.88 6.84 -31.38
CA CYS A 21 10.03 8.18 -30.87
C CYS A 21 9.04 8.49 -29.73
N SER A 22 9.48 9.23 -28.72
CA SER A 22 8.60 10.22 -28.09
C SER A 22 9.38 11.52 -27.90
N GLN A 23 9.10 12.46 -28.79
CA GLN A 23 9.24 13.87 -28.52
C GLN A 23 8.09 14.26 -27.57
N SER A 24 8.40 14.81 -26.40
CA SER A 24 7.97 16.14 -25.94
C SER A 24 8.00 16.23 -24.41
N SER A 25 8.77 17.19 -23.90
CA SER A 25 8.19 18.27 -23.11
C SER A 25 9.09 19.49 -23.30
N VAL A 26 8.44 20.57 -23.73
CA VAL A 26 8.99 21.87 -24.08
C VAL A 26 9.93 22.39 -22.99
N VAL A 27 11.13 22.79 -23.38
CA VAL A 27 12.04 23.63 -22.58
C VAL A 27 12.18 24.93 -23.36
N ASP A 28 11.98 26.04 -22.67
CA ASP A 28 12.02 27.41 -23.20
C ASP A 28 13.27 27.69 -24.06
N ASP A 29 13.07 28.09 -25.31
CA ASP A 29 14.12 28.50 -26.27
C ASP A 29 14.65 29.93 -25.99
N ALA A 30 14.97 30.28 -24.74
CA ALA A 30 15.41 31.63 -24.39
C ALA A 30 16.71 31.74 -23.57
N GLU A 31 17.42 30.65 -23.29
CA GLU A 31 18.78 30.73 -22.74
C GLU A 31 19.80 30.39 -23.83
N GLU A 32 20.52 31.41 -24.31
CA GLU A 32 21.75 31.20 -25.08
C GLU A 32 22.73 30.40 -24.20
N PHE A 33 22.93 29.13 -24.54
CA PHE A 33 23.97 28.32 -23.93
C PHE A 33 25.33 28.98 -24.18
N ALA A 34 26.10 29.20 -23.12
CA ALA A 34 27.49 29.58 -23.24
C ALA A 34 28.23 28.56 -24.12
N LEU A 35 29.07 29.06 -25.03
CA LEU A 35 29.88 28.24 -25.93
C LEU A 35 30.62 27.17 -25.10
N LEU A 36 30.40 25.91 -25.46
CA LEU A 36 31.13 24.78 -24.90
C LEU A 36 32.62 24.96 -25.20
N GLU A 37 33.41 25.23 -24.16
CA GLU A 37 34.87 25.20 -24.26
C GLU A 37 35.32 23.82 -24.72
N ASP A 38 36.22 23.79 -25.70
CA ASP A 38 36.80 22.55 -26.22
C ASP A 38 37.55 21.83 -25.09
N PRO A 39 37.10 20.63 -24.66
CA PRO A 39 37.72 19.88 -23.57
C PRO A 39 39.20 19.57 -23.82
N SER A 40 39.63 19.56 -25.08
CA SER A 40 41.00 19.28 -25.47
C SER A 40 41.97 20.44 -25.18
N SER A 41 41.46 21.67 -25.00
CA SER A 41 42.26 22.84 -24.63
C SER A 41 42.82 22.79 -23.19
N LYS A 42 42.25 21.95 -22.32
CA LYS A 42 42.71 21.74 -20.93
C LYS A 42 43.87 20.75 -20.80
N PHE A 43 44.21 20.03 -21.86
CA PHE A 43 45.33 19.07 -21.86
C PHE A 43 46.68 19.71 -22.20
N THR A 44 46.69 20.98 -22.63
CA THR A 44 47.93 21.69 -22.99
C THR A 44 48.42 22.66 -21.91
N SER A 45 47.63 22.92 -20.86
CA SER A 45 48.10 23.63 -19.67
C SER A 45 48.91 22.67 -18.80
N THR A 46 50.21 22.90 -18.80
CA THR A 46 51.16 22.34 -17.85
C THR A 46 50.95 23.00 -16.48
N ASP A 47 49.83 22.70 -15.83
CA ASP A 47 49.64 23.09 -14.44
C ASP A 47 50.28 22.02 -13.55
N VAL A 48 51.28 22.50 -12.82
CA VAL A 48 52.13 21.81 -11.86
C VAL A 48 51.27 21.01 -10.88
N ASP A 49 51.70 19.78 -10.60
CA ASP A 49 51.20 18.90 -9.53
C ASP A 49 51.32 19.57 -8.14
N GLU A 50 50.42 20.49 -7.80
CA GLU A 50 50.22 20.91 -6.42
C GLU A 50 49.37 19.86 -5.70
N GLU A 51 49.94 19.19 -4.70
CA GLU A 51 49.16 18.32 -3.82
C GLU A 51 48.04 19.14 -3.15
N PRO A 52 46.78 18.71 -3.24
CA PRO A 52 45.64 19.48 -2.73
C PRO A 52 45.74 19.68 -1.21
N GLN A 53 45.50 20.90 -0.74
CA GLN A 53 45.75 21.27 0.66
C GLN A 53 44.67 20.76 1.64
N ASN A 54 43.47 20.51 1.15
CA ASN A 54 42.33 20.04 1.94
C ASN A 54 41.48 19.03 1.15
N ILE A 55 40.64 18.26 1.85
CA ILE A 55 39.91 17.14 1.23
C ILE A 55 38.85 17.66 0.25
N THR A 56 38.34 18.87 0.50
CA THR A 56 37.42 19.58 -0.37
C THR A 56 38.06 19.98 -1.71
N GLU A 57 39.30 20.46 -1.71
CA GLU A 57 40.08 20.79 -2.91
C GLU A 57 40.45 19.55 -3.70
N TRP A 58 40.90 18.50 -3.00
CA TRP A 58 41.14 17.20 -3.62
C TRP A 58 39.88 16.72 -4.35
N TYR A 59 38.72 16.80 -3.69
CA TYR A 59 37.44 16.42 -4.26
C TYR A 59 37.08 17.23 -5.51
N ARG A 60 37.27 18.56 -5.49
CA ARG A 60 37.02 19.43 -6.66
C ARG A 60 37.88 19.02 -7.85
N LEU A 61 39.15 18.74 -7.61
CA LEU A 61 40.09 18.34 -8.65
C LEU A 61 39.64 17.01 -9.28
N GLN A 62 39.27 16.03 -8.46
CA GLN A 62 38.79 14.74 -8.95
C GLN A 62 37.43 14.81 -9.64
N SER A 63 36.48 15.60 -9.13
CA SER A 63 35.15 15.72 -9.75
C SER A 63 35.24 16.27 -11.17
N SER A 64 36.18 17.21 -11.40
CA SER A 64 36.47 17.75 -12.73
C SER A 64 36.99 16.69 -13.72
N ILE A 65 37.78 15.72 -13.24
CA ILE A 65 38.32 14.61 -14.04
C ILE A 65 37.21 13.66 -14.50
N PHE A 66 36.20 13.40 -13.65
CA PHE A 66 35.08 12.52 -13.97
C PHE A 66 33.95 13.21 -14.77
N GLY A 67 34.14 14.45 -15.21
CA GLY A 67 33.15 15.21 -15.98
C GLY A 67 31.89 15.58 -15.18
N ALA A 68 31.95 15.47 -13.85
CA ALA A 68 30.87 15.89 -12.96
C ALA A 68 31.12 17.34 -12.53
N THR A 69 30.19 18.24 -12.86
CA THR A 69 30.15 19.57 -12.25
C THR A 69 30.21 19.45 -10.73
N THR A 70 30.98 20.32 -10.08
CA THR A 70 31.26 20.28 -8.64
C THR A 70 30.02 19.98 -7.82
N PHE A 71 30.07 18.87 -7.10
CA PHE A 71 28.93 18.38 -6.36
C PHE A 71 28.83 19.10 -5.02
N ARG A 72 28.20 20.28 -5.04
CA ARG A 72 28.17 21.21 -3.91
C ARG A 72 27.69 20.61 -2.59
N VAL A 73 26.85 19.57 -2.63
CA VAL A 73 26.41 18.86 -1.42
C VAL A 73 27.57 18.08 -0.78
N ILE A 74 28.41 17.43 -1.59
CA ILE A 74 29.61 16.80 -1.05
C ILE A 74 30.62 17.84 -0.60
N GLU A 75 30.84 18.93 -1.33
CA GLU A 75 31.72 20.00 -0.82
C GLU A 75 31.30 20.50 0.57
N LYS A 76 30.00 20.73 0.78
CA LYS A 76 29.48 21.12 2.10
C LYS A 76 29.68 20.04 3.15
N LEU A 77 29.49 18.78 2.77
CA LEU A 77 29.71 17.65 3.65
C LEU A 77 31.17 17.55 4.07
N LEU A 78 32.10 17.62 3.11
CA LEU A 78 33.54 17.60 3.34
C LEU A 78 33.98 18.74 4.26
N GLN A 79 33.52 19.97 3.97
CA GLN A 79 33.77 21.12 4.83
C GLN A 79 33.23 20.94 6.24
N SER A 80 32.03 20.34 6.40
CA SER A 80 31.45 20.12 7.72
C SER A 80 32.26 19.14 8.55
N VAL A 81 32.83 18.10 7.92
CA VAL A 81 33.72 17.12 8.56
C VAL A 81 35.03 17.79 8.96
N GLU A 82 35.61 18.61 8.08
CA GLU A 82 36.84 19.35 8.37
C GLU A 82 36.67 20.33 9.55
N LEU A 83 35.54 21.03 9.60
CA LEU A 83 35.26 22.04 10.62
C LEU A 83 34.88 21.43 11.98
N ASN A 84 34.16 20.30 11.99
CA ASN A 84 33.62 19.69 13.21
C ASN A 84 33.79 18.15 13.21
N PRO A 85 35.02 17.63 13.37
CA PRO A 85 35.31 16.21 13.25
C PRO A 85 34.63 15.33 14.32
N SER A 86 34.17 15.91 15.43
CA SER A 86 33.56 15.19 16.55
C SER A 86 32.03 15.23 16.58
N ALA A 87 31.39 16.00 15.68
CA ALA A 87 29.93 16.15 15.68
C ALA A 87 29.28 15.05 14.83
N ASN A 88 28.24 14.40 15.35
CA ASN A 88 27.48 13.38 14.60
C ASN A 88 27.08 13.93 13.23
N LEU A 89 27.50 13.23 12.18
CA LEU A 89 27.24 13.57 10.80
C LEU A 89 26.14 12.66 10.25
N GLU A 90 25.15 13.28 9.62
CA GLU A 90 24.14 12.58 8.83
C GLU A 90 24.33 12.95 7.36
N VAL A 91 24.48 11.94 6.51
CA VAL A 91 24.56 12.11 5.05
C VAL A 91 23.17 11.88 4.48
N ASP A 92 22.53 12.95 4.00
CA ASP A 92 21.26 12.88 3.28
C ASP A 92 21.46 13.10 1.78
N LEU A 93 21.29 12.03 1.00
CA LEU A 93 21.32 12.05 -0.46
C LEU A 93 19.92 11.77 -1.06
N ASN A 94 18.84 12.00 -0.30
CA ASN A 94 17.46 11.70 -0.68
C ASN A 94 16.86 12.74 -1.65
N ARG A 95 16.11 12.27 -2.66
CA ARG A 95 15.34 13.09 -3.63
C ARG A 95 16.11 14.14 -4.42
N CYS A 96 17.42 14.09 -4.47
CA CYS A 96 18.18 15.13 -5.17
C CYS A 96 18.39 14.85 -6.66
N GLY A 97 17.79 13.80 -7.22
CA GLY A 97 17.96 13.43 -8.63
C GLY A 97 19.37 12.96 -8.97
N TYR A 98 20.12 12.50 -7.96
CA TYR A 98 21.50 12.05 -8.14
C TYR A 98 21.56 10.78 -8.97
N THR A 99 22.44 10.79 -9.96
CA THR A 99 22.81 9.57 -10.69
C THR A 99 23.66 8.68 -9.79
N ASN A 100 23.75 7.38 -10.13
CA ASN A 100 24.62 6.45 -9.40
C ASN A 100 26.07 6.92 -9.32
N LEU A 101 26.55 7.66 -10.33
CA LEU A 101 27.88 8.24 -10.34
C LEU A 101 28.06 9.30 -9.24
N HIS A 102 27.08 10.19 -9.05
CA HIS A 102 27.14 11.19 -7.97
C HIS A 102 27.19 10.52 -6.59
N VAL A 103 26.38 9.49 -6.38
CA VAL A 103 26.39 8.72 -5.13
C VAL A 103 27.70 7.95 -4.97
N GLN A 104 28.24 7.37 -6.05
CA GLN A 104 29.54 6.69 -6.00
C GLN A 104 30.66 7.64 -5.60
N ILE A 105 30.72 8.81 -6.21
CA ILE A 105 31.70 9.85 -5.89
C ILE A 105 31.58 10.26 -4.41
N ALA A 106 30.36 10.39 -3.90
CA ALA A 106 30.12 10.68 -2.48
C ALA A 106 30.65 9.57 -1.56
N LEU A 107 30.34 8.31 -1.86
CA LEU A 107 30.76 7.16 -1.06
C LEU A 107 32.29 6.95 -1.13
N ASP A 108 32.93 7.18 -2.28
CA ASP A 108 34.39 7.12 -2.41
C ASP A 108 35.06 8.20 -1.54
N ALA A 109 34.50 9.41 -1.53
CA ALA A 109 34.98 10.46 -0.64
C ALA A 109 34.87 10.04 0.83
N LEU A 110 33.71 9.49 1.26
CA LEU A 110 33.53 8.99 2.63
C LEU A 110 34.55 7.90 3.01
N LEU A 111 34.88 6.98 2.11
CA LEU A 111 35.90 5.95 2.34
C LEU A 111 37.30 6.51 2.52
N ARG A 112 37.62 7.62 1.85
CA ARG A 112 38.93 8.29 1.96
C ARG A 112 39.05 9.09 3.25
N ILE A 113 38.01 9.86 3.59
CA ILE A 113 38.01 10.73 4.77
C ILE A 113 37.88 9.91 6.05
N ARG A 114 37.04 8.87 6.03
CA ARG A 114 36.68 8.03 7.17
C ARG A 114 36.22 8.84 8.39
N PRO A 115 35.12 9.60 8.27
CA PRO A 115 34.60 10.38 9.40
C PRO A 115 34.17 9.44 10.54
N GLU A 116 34.82 9.57 11.70
CA GLU A 116 34.46 8.81 12.91
C GLU A 116 33.06 9.18 13.44
N CYS A 117 32.51 10.31 12.98
CA CYS A 117 31.23 10.83 13.42
C CYS A 117 30.06 10.49 12.50
N LEU A 118 30.25 9.80 11.37
CA LEU A 118 29.17 9.47 10.45
C LEU A 118 28.28 8.36 11.02
N THR A 119 27.06 8.72 11.42
CA THR A 119 26.12 7.79 12.06
C THR A 119 24.96 7.37 11.19
N ARG A 120 24.59 8.19 10.19
CA ARG A 120 23.44 7.94 9.31
C ARG A 120 23.79 8.16 7.85
N LEU A 121 23.38 7.22 7.01
CA LEU A 121 23.48 7.30 5.56
C LEU A 121 22.10 7.08 4.93
N ASP A 122 21.53 8.15 4.37
CA ASP A 122 20.24 8.14 3.68
C ASP A 122 20.45 8.26 2.16
N LEU A 123 20.12 7.18 1.45
CA LEU A 123 20.19 7.06 -0.01
C LEU A 123 18.80 6.90 -0.64
N CYS A 124 17.73 7.27 0.06
CA CYS A 124 16.37 7.07 -0.43
C CYS A 124 16.09 7.73 -1.80
N ARG A 125 15.18 7.12 -2.57
CA ARG A 125 14.62 7.73 -3.79
C ARG A 125 15.64 8.15 -4.86
N ASN A 126 16.77 7.45 -4.95
CA ASN A 126 17.76 7.60 -6.03
C ASN A 126 17.50 6.66 -7.22
N ARG A 127 16.29 6.10 -7.30
CA ARG A 127 15.71 5.25 -8.36
C ARG A 127 16.38 3.89 -8.56
N LEU A 128 17.70 3.79 -8.62
CA LEU A 128 18.40 2.54 -8.94
C LEU A 128 19.67 2.37 -8.11
N LEU A 129 19.84 1.19 -7.51
CA LEU A 129 21.10 0.76 -6.92
C LEU A 129 21.69 -0.33 -7.81
N ASN A 130 22.77 0.00 -8.53
CA ASN A 130 23.44 -0.96 -9.43
C ASN A 130 24.58 -1.71 -8.71
N PRO A 131 25.10 -2.82 -9.27
CA PRO A 131 26.10 -3.64 -8.58
C PRO A 131 27.41 -2.91 -8.25
N CYS A 132 27.82 -1.91 -9.05
CA CYS A 132 29.00 -1.09 -8.75
C CYS A 132 28.78 -0.22 -7.52
N LEU A 133 27.63 0.46 -7.44
CA LEU A 133 27.25 1.26 -6.28
C LEU A 133 27.03 0.38 -5.05
N ALA A 134 26.42 -0.81 -5.21
CA ALA A 134 26.23 -1.79 -4.14
C ALA A 134 27.56 -2.23 -3.52
N ARG A 135 28.58 -2.52 -4.34
CA ARG A 135 29.92 -2.89 -3.85
C ARG A 135 30.59 -1.75 -3.10
N LEU A 136 30.48 -0.53 -3.61
CA LEU A 136 31.06 0.62 -2.94
C LEU A 136 30.36 0.91 -1.60
N LEU A 137 29.04 0.81 -1.57
CA LEU A 137 28.26 0.91 -0.34
C LEU A 137 28.62 -0.22 0.64
N ALA A 138 28.76 -1.45 0.17
CA ALA A 138 29.20 -2.58 0.99
C ALA A 138 30.55 -2.29 1.67
N ASN A 139 31.53 -1.76 0.93
CA ASN A 139 32.82 -1.37 1.48
C ASN A 139 32.67 -0.26 2.53
N VAL A 140 31.84 0.76 2.26
CA VAL A 140 31.54 1.83 3.22
C VAL A 140 30.98 1.27 4.52
N LEU A 141 30.02 0.35 4.46
CA LEU A 141 29.38 -0.23 5.64
C LEU A 141 30.32 -1.12 6.45
N GLN A 142 31.26 -1.80 5.78
CA GLN A 142 32.24 -2.68 6.43
C GLN A 142 33.41 -1.89 7.04
N GLU A 143 33.84 -0.80 6.41
CA GLU A 143 34.94 0.02 6.91
C GLU A 143 34.46 1.03 7.96
N LEU A 144 33.28 1.63 7.77
CA LEU A 144 32.71 2.66 8.63
C LEU A 144 31.67 2.05 9.57
N GLN A 145 32.14 1.33 10.58
CA GLN A 145 31.32 0.70 11.63
C GLN A 145 30.55 1.71 12.51
N THR A 146 30.82 2.99 12.34
CA THR A 146 30.10 4.12 12.96
C THR A 146 28.72 4.35 12.35
N ILE A 147 28.46 3.84 11.15
CA ILE A 147 27.15 3.94 10.48
C ILE A 147 26.15 3.02 11.19
N VAL A 148 25.25 3.64 11.96
CA VAL A 148 24.21 2.96 12.73
C VAL A 148 22.89 2.87 11.96
N GLN A 149 22.63 3.84 11.07
CA GLN A 149 21.37 3.93 10.32
C GLN A 149 21.62 3.97 8.82
N LEU A 150 20.98 3.06 8.09
CA LEU A 150 21.02 3.00 6.64
C LEU A 150 19.61 3.04 6.06
N SER A 151 19.35 4.03 5.21
CA SER A 151 18.07 4.13 4.50
C SER A 151 18.28 4.00 2.99
N LEU A 152 17.67 2.96 2.41
CA LEU A 152 17.68 2.61 0.99
C LEU A 152 16.28 2.67 0.38
N SER A 153 15.27 3.11 1.13
CA SER A 153 13.87 3.04 0.71
C SER A 153 13.60 3.75 -0.63
N TYR A 154 12.65 3.23 -1.39
CA TYR A 154 12.27 3.74 -2.72
C TYR A 154 13.41 3.73 -3.76
N ASN A 155 14.31 2.75 -3.69
CA ASN A 155 15.28 2.43 -4.75
C ASN A 155 14.98 1.05 -5.31
N THR A 156 15.05 0.84 -6.62
CA THR A 156 15.05 -0.54 -7.13
C THR A 156 16.39 -1.19 -6.82
N ILE A 157 16.36 -2.29 -6.05
CA ILE A 157 17.54 -3.09 -5.70
C ILE A 157 17.36 -4.47 -6.33
N ASP A 158 18.23 -4.80 -7.28
CA ASP A 158 18.23 -6.13 -7.89
C ASP A 158 18.81 -7.20 -6.95
N ASP A 159 18.62 -8.47 -7.31
CA ASP A 159 19.08 -9.61 -6.52
C ASP A 159 20.60 -9.64 -6.35
N GLU A 160 21.37 -9.21 -7.35
CA GLU A 160 22.83 -9.18 -7.29
C GLU A 160 23.32 -8.16 -6.27
N CYS A 161 22.75 -6.95 -6.30
CA CYS A 161 22.98 -5.90 -5.34
C CYS A 161 22.61 -6.36 -3.94
N MET A 162 21.47 -7.03 -3.76
CA MET A 162 21.10 -7.54 -2.44
C MET A 162 22.06 -8.62 -1.93
N VAL A 163 22.59 -9.50 -2.77
CA VAL A 163 23.63 -10.46 -2.33
C VAL A 163 24.86 -9.71 -1.77
N ILE A 164 25.33 -8.70 -2.49
CA ILE A 164 26.48 -7.87 -2.07
C ILE A 164 26.19 -7.17 -0.75
N LEU A 165 25.05 -6.48 -0.67
CA LEU A 165 24.66 -5.71 0.52
C LEU A 165 24.40 -6.60 1.73
N SER A 166 23.79 -7.78 1.55
CA SER A 166 23.50 -8.72 2.64
C SER A 166 24.76 -9.18 3.35
N ASN A 167 25.81 -9.51 2.59
CA ASN A 167 27.12 -9.91 3.14
C ASN A 167 27.83 -8.76 3.87
N ALA A 168 27.63 -7.52 3.42
CA ALA A 168 28.17 -6.35 4.10
C ALA A 168 27.42 -6.08 5.41
N LEU A 169 26.09 -6.10 5.36
CA LEU A 169 25.22 -5.82 6.50
C LEU A 169 25.42 -6.80 7.65
N SER A 170 25.71 -8.08 7.36
CA SER A 170 25.98 -9.09 8.39
C SER A 170 27.19 -8.77 9.27
N ASN A 171 28.13 -7.94 8.79
CA ASN A 171 29.36 -7.56 9.50
C ASN A 171 29.53 -6.03 9.62
N SER A 172 28.40 -5.31 9.66
CA SER A 172 28.38 -3.84 9.77
C SER A 172 27.84 -3.39 11.13
N GLY A 173 28.10 -2.13 11.49
CA GLY A 173 27.55 -1.47 12.67
C GLY A 173 26.08 -1.06 12.55
N VAL A 174 25.44 -1.39 11.42
CA VAL A 174 24.05 -0.98 11.12
C VAL A 174 23.09 -1.63 12.11
N ARG A 175 22.34 -0.78 12.81
CA ARG A 175 21.28 -1.16 13.73
C ARG A 175 19.89 -0.94 13.17
N LEU A 176 19.74 0.03 12.27
CA LEU A 176 18.47 0.36 11.62
C LEU A 176 18.66 0.29 10.10
N LEU A 177 17.93 -0.64 9.47
CA LEU A 177 17.86 -0.80 8.02
C LEU A 177 16.45 -0.47 7.53
N GLU A 178 16.34 0.55 6.68
CA GLU A 178 15.11 0.89 5.97
C GLU A 178 15.28 0.59 4.48
N ALA A 179 14.54 -0.38 3.94
CA ALA A 179 14.52 -0.69 2.51
C ALA A 179 13.09 -0.97 2.04
N ALA A 180 12.18 -0.07 2.41
CA ALA A 180 10.79 -0.12 1.98
C ALA A 180 10.65 0.29 0.50
N HIS A 181 9.70 -0.32 -0.23
CA HIS A 181 9.48 -0.06 -1.66
C HIS A 181 10.73 -0.22 -2.53
N CYS A 182 11.52 -1.28 -2.29
CA CYS A 182 12.76 -1.52 -3.02
C CYS A 182 12.68 -2.58 -4.13
N GLN A 183 11.49 -3.15 -4.34
CA GLN A 183 11.26 -4.26 -5.27
C GLN A 183 12.12 -5.50 -4.94
N ILE A 184 12.49 -5.68 -3.67
CA ILE A 184 13.28 -6.84 -3.21
C ILE A 184 12.47 -8.11 -3.49
N SER A 185 13.02 -8.99 -4.32
CA SER A 185 12.41 -10.27 -4.68
C SER A 185 12.42 -11.25 -3.50
N ASP A 186 11.63 -12.32 -3.60
CA ASP A 186 11.64 -13.38 -2.58
C ASP A 186 13.02 -14.03 -2.43
N ARG A 187 13.77 -14.20 -3.53
CA ARG A 187 15.13 -14.74 -3.49
C ARG A 187 16.07 -13.79 -2.76
N ALA A 188 16.05 -12.52 -3.10
CA ALA A 188 16.89 -11.49 -2.49
C ALA A 188 16.58 -11.34 -0.99
N GLY A 189 15.30 -11.37 -0.61
CA GLY A 189 14.86 -11.35 0.78
C GLY A 189 15.37 -12.55 1.58
N SER A 190 15.29 -13.74 1.01
CA SER A 190 15.83 -14.96 1.62
C SER A 190 17.34 -14.87 1.86
N VAL A 191 18.10 -14.33 0.90
CA VAL A 191 19.54 -14.09 1.05
C VAL A 191 19.83 -13.08 2.16
N LEU A 192 19.08 -11.97 2.18
CA LEU A 192 19.21 -10.93 3.20
C LEU A 192 19.03 -11.49 4.60
N PHE A 193 17.91 -12.16 4.87
CA PHE A 193 17.66 -12.73 6.19
C PHE A 193 18.63 -13.84 6.55
N SER A 194 19.11 -14.62 5.57
CA SER A 194 20.13 -15.64 5.81
C SER A 194 21.47 -15.06 6.25
N ALA A 195 21.86 -13.89 5.72
CA ALA A 195 23.07 -13.19 6.12
C ALA A 195 22.88 -12.46 7.47
N LEU A 196 21.73 -11.80 7.66
CA LEU A 196 21.45 -11.02 8.88
C LEU A 196 21.31 -11.88 10.14
N MET A 197 21.18 -13.21 10.04
CA MET A 197 21.23 -14.11 11.21
C MET A 197 22.56 -14.00 11.98
N TYR A 198 23.62 -13.56 11.30
CA TYR A 198 24.96 -13.40 11.86
C TYR A 198 25.29 -11.95 12.25
N SER A 199 24.37 -11.01 12.03
CA SER A 199 24.59 -9.63 12.46
C SER A 199 24.45 -9.51 13.97
N ASP A 200 25.47 -8.95 14.62
CA ASP A 200 25.45 -8.67 16.06
C ASP A 200 24.83 -7.30 16.40
N CYS A 201 24.44 -6.50 15.41
CA CYS A 201 24.03 -5.10 15.61
C CYS A 201 22.58 -4.82 15.23
N ILE A 202 21.95 -5.60 14.35
CA ILE A 202 20.67 -5.23 13.76
C ILE A 202 19.51 -5.20 14.78
N GLU A 203 18.95 -4.02 15.05
CA GLU A 203 17.86 -3.82 16.02
C GLU A 203 16.51 -3.53 15.33
N THR A 204 16.53 -2.95 14.13
CA THR A 204 15.32 -2.52 13.41
C THR A 204 15.45 -2.78 11.92
N ILE A 205 14.43 -3.43 11.34
CA ILE A 205 14.35 -3.71 9.90
C ILE A 205 12.97 -3.28 9.39
N ASP A 206 12.95 -2.44 8.35
CA ASP A 206 11.76 -2.15 7.55
C ASP A 206 11.95 -2.62 6.10
N LEU A 207 11.20 -3.65 5.71
CA LEU A 207 11.13 -4.17 4.34
C LEU A 207 9.71 -4.08 3.78
N SER A 208 8.97 -3.06 4.17
CA SER A 208 7.60 -2.85 3.71
C SER A 208 7.51 -2.70 2.19
N TRP A 209 6.42 -3.19 1.60
CA TRP A 209 6.08 -3.04 0.19
C TRP A 209 7.18 -3.57 -0.76
N ASN A 210 7.65 -4.78 -0.48
CA ASN A 210 8.55 -5.55 -1.34
C ASN A 210 7.83 -6.82 -1.86
N HIS A 211 8.58 -7.72 -2.48
CA HIS A 211 8.07 -8.96 -3.07
C HIS A 211 8.50 -10.20 -2.26
N LEU A 212 8.56 -10.09 -0.93
CA LEU A 212 8.87 -11.21 -0.04
C LEU A 212 7.72 -12.22 -0.02
N ASP A 213 8.05 -13.50 -0.13
CA ASP A 213 7.09 -14.61 -0.27
C ASP A 213 7.60 -15.85 0.51
N ILE A 214 7.41 -17.07 0.01
CA ILE A 214 7.68 -18.34 0.67
C ILE A 214 9.12 -18.45 1.18
N THR A 215 10.13 -18.23 0.33
CA THR A 215 11.52 -18.49 0.74
C THR A 215 12.01 -17.46 1.74
N SER A 216 11.57 -16.20 1.61
CA SER A 216 11.79 -15.15 2.60
C SER A 216 11.12 -15.48 3.92
N GLY A 217 9.85 -15.95 3.92
CA GLY A 217 9.14 -16.31 5.16
C GLY A 217 9.87 -17.39 5.98
N VAL A 218 10.38 -18.41 5.32
CA VAL A 218 11.20 -19.45 5.97
C VAL A 218 12.52 -18.88 6.49
N ALA A 219 13.20 -18.04 5.71
CA ALA A 219 14.45 -17.40 6.12
C ALA A 219 14.24 -16.45 7.31
N ILE A 220 13.15 -15.69 7.34
CA ILE A 220 12.77 -14.82 8.47
C ILE A 220 12.51 -15.66 9.71
N GLY A 221 11.80 -16.79 9.60
CA GLY A 221 11.60 -17.69 10.74
C GLY A 221 12.92 -18.17 11.34
N ARG A 222 13.88 -18.57 10.49
CA ARG A 222 15.24 -18.96 10.95
C ARG A 222 15.98 -17.78 11.58
N PHE A 223 15.93 -16.62 10.95
CA PHE A 223 16.50 -15.38 11.47
C PHE A 223 15.99 -15.06 12.87
N LEU A 224 14.67 -15.08 13.08
CA LEU A 224 14.06 -14.81 14.38
C LEU A 224 14.45 -15.86 15.44
N SER A 225 14.68 -17.11 15.05
CA SER A 225 15.09 -18.16 15.99
C SER A 225 16.54 -18.03 16.49
N ILE A 226 17.37 -17.30 15.76
CA ILE A 226 18.82 -17.15 16.04
C ILE A 226 19.13 -15.75 16.58
N GLN A 227 18.49 -14.72 16.03
CA GLN A 227 18.84 -13.34 16.29
C GLN A 227 18.49 -12.91 17.72
N LYS A 228 19.42 -12.19 18.35
CA LYS A 228 19.38 -11.75 19.75
C LYS A 228 19.38 -10.24 19.92
N THR A 229 19.37 -9.47 18.82
CA THR A 229 19.40 -8.00 18.88
C THR A 229 18.19 -7.34 18.24
N ILE A 230 17.48 -8.03 17.34
CA ILE A 230 16.30 -7.51 16.66
C ILE A 230 15.18 -7.16 17.66
N LYS A 231 14.68 -5.93 17.57
CA LYS A 231 13.57 -5.41 18.40
C LYS A 231 12.34 -5.13 17.56
N ASP A 232 12.52 -4.54 16.37
CA ASP A 232 11.42 -4.10 15.53
C ASP A 232 11.56 -4.65 14.10
N LEU A 233 10.58 -5.44 13.66
CA LEU A 233 10.53 -6.01 12.31
C LEU A 233 9.23 -5.61 11.59
N THR A 234 9.38 -4.88 10.48
CA THR A 234 8.26 -4.39 9.67
C THR A 234 8.27 -5.04 8.29
N LEU A 235 7.21 -5.79 7.98
CA LEU A 235 7.04 -6.58 6.76
C LEU A 235 5.73 -6.23 6.04
N THR A 236 5.21 -5.02 6.25
CA THR A 236 3.92 -4.59 5.71
C THR A 236 3.87 -4.70 4.19
N GLY A 237 2.77 -5.18 3.59
CA GLY A 237 2.59 -5.09 2.14
C GLY A 237 3.48 -6.04 1.33
N ASN A 238 3.77 -7.23 1.86
CA ASN A 238 4.48 -8.31 1.15
C ASN A 238 3.52 -9.46 0.78
N HIS A 239 4.04 -10.56 0.24
CA HIS A 239 3.26 -11.71 -0.25
C HIS A 239 3.25 -12.88 0.75
N LEU A 240 3.23 -12.59 2.06
CA LEU A 240 3.38 -13.61 3.10
C LEU A 240 2.11 -14.47 3.35
N TYR A 241 1.12 -14.45 2.45
CA TYR A 241 -0.18 -15.13 2.64
C TYR A 241 -0.13 -16.66 2.51
N HIS A 242 0.97 -17.25 2.03
CA HIS A 242 1.10 -18.70 1.93
C HIS A 242 1.21 -19.35 3.32
N GLU A 243 0.08 -19.82 3.87
CA GLU A 243 -0.03 -20.32 5.25
C GLU A 243 1.12 -21.23 5.69
N VAL A 244 1.11 -22.49 5.26
CA VAL A 244 2.00 -23.55 5.76
C VAL A 244 3.45 -23.34 5.29
N GLN A 245 3.64 -22.71 4.13
CA GLN A 245 4.94 -22.60 3.48
C GLN A 245 5.70 -21.32 3.86
N CYS A 246 5.01 -20.26 4.28
CA CYS A 246 5.59 -18.94 4.51
C CYS A 246 5.35 -18.45 5.95
N ILE A 247 4.11 -18.04 6.27
CA ILE A 247 3.81 -17.34 7.52
C ILE A 247 3.86 -18.26 8.74
N VAL A 248 3.46 -19.54 8.61
CA VAL A 248 3.55 -20.50 9.71
C VAL A 248 5.00 -20.73 10.14
N PRO A 249 5.96 -21.05 9.24
CA PRO A 249 7.38 -21.09 9.58
C PRO A 249 7.91 -19.79 10.20
N LEU A 250 7.51 -18.63 9.67
CA LEU A 250 7.90 -17.33 10.20
C LEU A 250 7.48 -17.17 11.67
N LEU A 251 6.20 -17.41 11.96
CA LEU A 251 5.66 -17.30 13.32
C LEU A 251 6.27 -18.33 14.26
N LEU A 252 6.40 -19.58 13.85
CA LEU A 252 7.00 -20.62 14.69
C LEU A 252 8.48 -20.35 14.97
N GLY A 253 9.20 -19.75 14.03
CA GLY A 253 10.58 -19.31 14.22
C GLY A 253 10.75 -18.19 15.24
N SER A 254 9.70 -17.41 15.52
CA SER A 254 9.72 -16.39 16.59
C SER A 254 9.64 -16.97 18.00
N ILE A 255 9.29 -18.25 18.16
CA ILE A 255 9.18 -18.91 19.47
C ILE A 255 10.56 -18.92 20.13
N GLY A 256 10.62 -18.43 21.37
CA GLY A 256 11.88 -18.35 22.11
C GLY A 256 12.74 -17.12 21.75
N ASN A 257 12.31 -16.28 20.81
CA ASN A 257 12.95 -14.98 20.61
C ASN A 257 12.61 -14.06 21.80
N GLU A 258 13.65 -13.58 22.49
CA GLU A 258 13.51 -12.76 23.70
C GLU A 258 13.64 -11.25 23.45
N THR A 259 14.01 -10.82 22.24
CA THR A 259 14.33 -9.42 21.95
C THR A 259 13.31 -8.72 21.07
N LEU A 260 12.57 -9.44 20.22
CA LEU A 260 11.58 -8.88 19.31
C LEU A 260 10.40 -8.30 20.10
N GLU A 261 10.27 -6.98 20.05
CA GLU A 261 9.22 -6.21 20.71
C GLU A 261 8.09 -5.80 19.76
N GLN A 262 8.39 -5.58 18.47
CA GLN A 262 7.40 -5.23 17.45
C GLN A 262 7.49 -6.11 16.21
N LEU A 263 6.32 -6.54 15.75
CA LEU A 263 6.14 -7.27 14.50
C LEU A 263 4.96 -6.68 13.74
N ASP A 264 5.25 -6.12 12.56
CA ASP A 264 4.24 -5.60 11.64
C ASP A 264 4.07 -6.53 10.44
N LEU A 265 2.93 -7.20 10.38
CA LEU A 265 2.54 -8.13 9.33
C LEU A 265 1.32 -7.60 8.56
N SER A 266 1.06 -6.29 8.61
CA SER A 266 -0.11 -5.69 7.96
C SER A 266 -0.04 -5.84 6.44
N TRP A 267 -1.18 -5.82 5.74
CA TRP A 267 -1.23 -5.89 4.27
C TRP A 267 -0.55 -7.13 3.64
N ASN A 268 -0.60 -8.29 4.28
CA ASN A 268 -0.03 -9.54 3.76
C ASN A 268 -1.07 -10.58 3.36
N GLY A 269 -2.38 -10.28 3.47
CA GLY A 269 -3.46 -11.22 3.12
C GLY A 269 -3.49 -12.49 3.97
N LEU A 270 -3.02 -12.42 5.21
CA LEU A 270 -2.89 -13.57 6.12
C LEU A 270 -4.27 -14.14 6.48
N ARG A 271 -4.56 -15.38 6.05
CA ARG A 271 -5.85 -16.06 6.28
C ARG A 271 -5.65 -17.56 6.45
N GLY A 272 -6.63 -18.21 7.06
CA GLY A 272 -6.72 -19.67 7.19
C GLY A 272 -6.37 -20.21 8.58
N GLU A 273 -6.69 -21.49 8.77
CA GLU A 273 -6.69 -22.14 10.08
C GLU A 273 -5.29 -22.40 10.62
N GLU A 274 -4.34 -22.76 9.75
CA GLU A 274 -2.97 -23.07 10.17
C GLU A 274 -2.24 -21.79 10.59
N PHE A 275 -2.48 -20.68 9.89
CA PHE A 275 -2.05 -19.37 10.35
C PHE A 275 -2.59 -19.04 11.75
N GLY A 276 -3.89 -19.21 11.98
CA GLY A 276 -4.52 -18.96 13.29
C GLY A 276 -3.93 -19.84 14.41
N ARG A 277 -3.67 -21.12 14.12
CA ARG A 277 -3.01 -22.06 15.05
C ARG A 277 -1.58 -21.65 15.36
N ALA A 278 -0.81 -21.26 14.35
CA ALA A 278 0.56 -20.77 14.53
C ALA A 278 0.60 -19.50 15.38
N LEU A 279 -0.30 -18.54 15.14
CA LEU A 279 -0.41 -17.31 15.92
C LEU A 279 -0.75 -17.60 17.40
N LEU A 280 -1.71 -18.51 17.65
CA LEU A 280 -2.07 -18.92 19.01
C LEU A 280 -0.93 -19.64 19.75
N LYS A 281 -0.08 -20.35 19.01
CA LYS A 281 1.07 -21.07 19.57
C LYS A 281 2.27 -20.16 19.81
N ALA A 282 2.60 -19.30 18.83
CA ALA A 282 3.83 -18.53 18.81
C ALA A 282 3.81 -17.33 19.73
N ILE A 283 2.84 -16.41 19.55
CA ILE A 283 2.83 -15.10 20.22
C ILE A 283 2.89 -15.18 21.75
N PRO A 284 2.20 -16.11 22.44
CA PRO A 284 2.32 -16.21 23.90
C PRO A 284 3.71 -16.63 24.39
N GLN A 285 4.56 -17.20 23.51
CA GLN A 285 5.92 -17.65 23.81
C GLN A 285 6.99 -16.65 23.36
N THR A 286 6.60 -15.41 23.02
CA THR A 286 7.52 -14.34 22.65
C THR A 286 7.45 -13.17 23.64
N LYS A 287 8.43 -12.26 23.56
CA LYS A 287 8.42 -10.99 24.32
C LYS A 287 7.77 -9.84 23.57
N LEU A 288 6.95 -10.16 22.56
CA LEU A 288 6.33 -9.18 21.68
C LEU A 288 5.38 -8.25 22.44
N LYS A 289 5.63 -6.95 22.35
CA LYS A 289 4.79 -5.89 22.94
C LYS A 289 3.80 -5.34 21.92
N ARG A 290 4.15 -5.30 20.64
CA ARG A 290 3.33 -4.69 19.57
C ARG A 290 3.18 -5.66 18.40
N LEU A 291 1.94 -6.08 18.14
CA LEU A 291 1.58 -6.91 16.99
C LEU A 291 0.61 -6.14 16.09
N LYS A 292 0.97 -6.00 14.81
CA LYS A 292 0.08 -5.39 13.81
C LYS A 292 -0.29 -6.41 12.73
N LEU A 293 -1.59 -6.57 12.53
CA LEU A 293 -2.21 -7.49 11.59
C LEU A 293 -3.28 -6.76 10.76
N GLU A 294 -3.12 -5.46 10.54
CA GLU A 294 -4.11 -4.67 9.82
C GLU A 294 -4.17 -5.09 8.34
N HIS A 295 -5.33 -4.97 7.71
CA HIS A 295 -5.48 -5.24 6.27
C HIS A 295 -5.05 -6.66 5.82
N ASN A 296 -5.39 -7.70 6.60
CA ASN A 296 -5.07 -9.10 6.27
C ASN A 296 -6.27 -9.95 5.84
N LEU A 297 -7.47 -9.36 5.76
CA LEU A 297 -8.73 -10.07 5.47
C LEU A 297 -9.07 -11.15 6.52
N LEU A 298 -8.62 -10.98 7.76
CA LEU A 298 -8.92 -11.91 8.87
C LEU A 298 -10.43 -11.97 9.10
N GLY A 299 -11.01 -13.16 9.01
CA GLY A 299 -12.42 -13.42 9.22
C GLY A 299 -12.73 -13.90 10.62
N VAL A 300 -13.94 -14.46 10.80
CA VAL A 300 -14.43 -14.96 12.09
C VAL A 300 -13.54 -16.09 12.62
N LEU A 301 -13.08 -16.98 11.73
CA LEU A 301 -12.23 -18.12 12.08
C LEU A 301 -10.90 -17.64 12.68
N GLU A 302 -10.15 -16.81 11.96
CA GLU A 302 -8.84 -16.33 12.41
C GLU A 302 -8.96 -15.44 13.64
N MET A 303 -9.99 -14.59 13.70
CA MET A 303 -10.24 -13.74 14.86
C MET A 303 -10.54 -14.55 16.13
N SER A 304 -11.16 -15.73 16.01
CA SER A 304 -11.34 -16.63 17.15
C SER A 304 -9.99 -17.11 17.73
N PHE A 305 -8.96 -17.27 16.89
CA PHE A 305 -7.60 -17.59 17.32
C PHE A 305 -6.93 -16.36 17.94
N VAL A 306 -7.11 -15.17 17.35
CA VAL A 306 -6.60 -13.90 17.92
C VAL A 306 -7.15 -13.66 19.32
N VAL A 307 -8.46 -13.83 19.54
CA VAL A 307 -9.08 -13.70 20.87
C VAL A 307 -8.51 -14.71 21.87
N ARG A 308 -8.25 -15.95 21.45
CA ARG A 308 -7.62 -16.97 22.31
C ARG A 308 -6.14 -16.66 22.56
N MET A 309 -5.43 -16.11 21.58
CA MET A 309 -4.05 -15.67 21.71
C MET A 309 -3.94 -14.55 22.73
N MET A 310 -4.81 -13.53 22.64
CA MET A 310 -4.88 -12.44 23.62
C MET A 310 -5.07 -12.95 25.05
N LYS A 311 -5.83 -14.02 25.26
CA LYS A 311 -6.02 -14.58 26.61
C LYS A 311 -4.76 -15.25 27.19
N LYS A 312 -3.84 -15.67 26.33
CA LYS A 312 -2.61 -16.38 26.69
C LYS A 312 -1.38 -15.48 26.70
N SER A 313 -1.38 -14.39 25.92
CA SER A 313 -0.28 -13.44 25.89
C SER A 313 -0.21 -12.64 27.19
N GLU A 314 0.96 -12.54 27.78
CA GLU A 314 1.18 -11.74 29.00
C GLU A 314 1.95 -10.44 28.71
N THR A 315 2.73 -10.42 27.64
CA THR A 315 3.66 -9.33 27.25
C THR A 315 3.05 -8.34 26.27
N LEU A 316 1.98 -8.72 25.56
CA LEU A 316 1.42 -7.90 24.50
C LEU A 316 0.74 -6.64 25.07
N GLU A 317 1.20 -5.47 24.61
CA GLU A 317 0.71 -4.15 25.00
C GLU A 317 -0.18 -3.52 23.93
N GLN A 318 0.12 -3.77 22.65
CA GLN A 318 -0.62 -3.19 21.54
C GLN A 318 -0.96 -4.22 20.47
N LEU A 319 -2.23 -4.25 20.06
CA LEU A 319 -2.73 -5.12 19.02
C LEU A 319 -3.51 -4.32 17.98
N TRP A 320 -3.07 -4.38 16.72
CA TRP A 320 -3.70 -3.63 15.63
C TRP A 320 -4.36 -4.59 14.63
N LEU A 321 -5.68 -4.45 14.47
CA LEU A 321 -6.55 -5.34 13.70
C LEU A 321 -7.42 -4.59 12.68
N GLY A 322 -7.10 -3.33 12.40
CA GLY A 322 -7.85 -2.49 11.49
C GLY A 322 -8.04 -3.10 10.11
N SER A 323 -9.18 -2.78 9.48
CA SER A 323 -9.48 -3.16 8.09
C SER A 323 -9.44 -4.67 7.83
N ASN A 324 -9.82 -5.47 8.83
CA ASN A 324 -10.14 -6.90 8.71
C ASN A 324 -11.66 -7.12 8.67
N MET A 325 -12.09 -8.37 8.45
CA MET A 325 -13.52 -8.74 8.44
C MET A 325 -14.02 -9.00 9.86
N LEU A 326 -14.14 -7.92 10.63
CA LEU A 326 -14.71 -7.93 11.96
C LEU A 326 -16.24 -7.92 11.85
N ASP A 327 -16.91 -8.93 12.40
CA ASP A 327 -18.34 -8.86 12.64
C ASP A 327 -18.64 -8.33 14.06
N ASP A 328 -19.91 -8.12 14.38
CA ASP A 328 -20.28 -7.59 15.69
C ASP A 328 -19.97 -8.55 16.84
N THR A 329 -20.07 -9.86 16.59
CA THR A 329 -19.83 -10.89 17.62
C THR A 329 -18.36 -10.91 18.02
N VAL A 330 -17.47 -10.94 17.02
CA VAL A 330 -16.02 -10.86 17.17
C VAL A 330 -15.63 -9.55 17.81
N THR A 331 -16.22 -8.43 17.39
CA THR A 331 -15.94 -7.10 17.96
C THR A 331 -16.23 -7.08 19.46
N LEU A 332 -17.38 -7.60 19.89
CA LEU A 332 -17.74 -7.69 21.30
C LEU A 332 -16.76 -8.55 22.10
N ASP A 333 -16.33 -9.68 21.54
CA ASP A 333 -15.40 -10.61 22.20
C ASP A 333 -13.97 -10.06 22.29
N LEU A 334 -13.50 -9.36 21.26
CA LEU A 334 -12.24 -8.63 21.29
C LEU A 334 -12.26 -7.57 22.39
N VAL A 335 -13.31 -6.74 22.44
CA VAL A 335 -13.43 -5.68 23.47
C VAL A 335 -13.53 -6.27 24.88
N ARG A 336 -14.34 -7.32 25.09
CA ARG A 336 -14.44 -8.01 26.39
C ARG A 336 -13.10 -8.59 26.84
N THR A 337 -12.36 -9.20 25.91
CA THR A 337 -11.06 -9.79 26.19
C THR A 337 -10.03 -8.70 26.50
N PHE A 338 -10.01 -7.63 25.70
CA PHE A 338 -9.15 -6.47 25.92
C PHE A 338 -9.35 -5.82 27.29
N VAL A 339 -10.61 -5.64 27.72
CA VAL A 339 -10.95 -5.06 29.04
C VAL A 339 -10.35 -5.88 30.19
N ARG A 340 -10.29 -7.21 30.04
CA ARG A 340 -9.80 -8.14 31.07
C ARG A 340 -8.29 -8.40 30.98
N HIS A 341 -7.67 -8.11 29.84
CA HIS A 341 -6.25 -8.36 29.64
C HIS A 341 -5.39 -7.47 30.54
N PRO A 342 -4.38 -8.01 31.26
CA PRO A 342 -3.57 -7.22 32.18
C PRO A 342 -2.66 -6.21 31.48
N ALA A 343 -1.87 -6.64 30.49
CA ALA A 343 -0.87 -5.78 29.82
C ALA A 343 -1.39 -4.95 28.63
N LEU A 344 -2.36 -5.45 27.85
CA LEU A 344 -2.83 -4.78 26.63
C LEU A 344 -3.42 -3.39 26.95
N SER A 345 -2.78 -2.35 26.43
CA SER A 345 -3.15 -0.94 26.60
C SER A 345 -3.78 -0.36 25.34
N VAL A 346 -3.48 -0.89 24.15
CA VAL A 346 -4.05 -0.41 22.88
C VAL A 346 -4.61 -1.57 22.07
N ILE A 347 -5.87 -1.42 21.63
CA ILE A 347 -6.43 -2.25 20.56
C ILE A 347 -6.98 -1.36 19.44
N SER A 348 -6.47 -1.54 18.22
CA SER A 348 -7.01 -0.88 17.02
C SER A 348 -7.96 -1.81 16.30
N LEU A 349 -9.23 -1.42 16.20
CA LEU A 349 -10.21 -2.04 15.31
C LEU A 349 -10.20 -1.36 13.92
N GLY A 350 -9.39 -0.31 13.75
CA GLY A 350 -9.18 0.43 12.52
C GLY A 350 -9.86 1.80 12.50
N SER A 351 -9.14 2.80 12.01
CA SER A 351 -9.60 4.18 11.87
C SER A 351 -10.76 4.35 10.89
N TYR A 352 -11.17 3.31 10.16
CA TYR A 352 -12.32 3.34 9.24
C TYR A 352 -13.43 2.36 9.63
N TYR A 353 -13.26 1.62 10.72
CA TYR A 353 -14.22 0.60 11.15
C TYR A 353 -15.29 1.18 12.06
N PHE A 354 -16.54 0.97 11.71
CA PHE A 354 -17.67 1.36 12.54
C PHE A 354 -18.12 0.20 13.41
N ILE A 355 -18.31 0.46 14.70
CA ILE A 355 -18.75 -0.54 15.67
C ILE A 355 -20.26 -0.44 15.94
N SER A 356 -20.88 -1.53 16.39
CA SER A 356 -22.29 -1.49 16.82
C SER A 356 -22.49 -0.65 18.08
N GLN A 357 -23.75 -0.32 18.37
CA GLN A 357 -24.12 0.35 19.61
C GLN A 357 -23.78 -0.50 20.85
N ALA A 358 -23.85 -1.83 20.75
CA ALA A 358 -23.49 -2.73 21.85
C ALA A 358 -21.99 -2.68 22.15
N ALA A 359 -21.15 -2.78 21.11
CA ALA A 359 -19.70 -2.63 21.24
C ALA A 359 -19.33 -1.24 21.75
N ALA A 360 -19.98 -0.19 21.26
CA ALA A 360 -19.75 1.18 21.71
C ALA A 360 -20.04 1.37 23.20
N LYS A 361 -21.10 0.73 23.74
CA LYS A 361 -21.38 0.74 25.18
C LYS A 361 -20.22 0.11 25.97
N LEU A 362 -19.71 -1.04 25.52
CA LEU A 362 -18.57 -1.70 26.15
C LEU A 362 -17.28 -0.85 26.07
N CYS A 363 -17.01 -0.22 24.92
CA CYS A 363 -15.87 0.67 24.76
C CYS A 363 -15.93 1.84 25.75
N ARG A 364 -17.08 2.50 25.89
CA ARG A 364 -17.28 3.59 26.88
C ARG A 364 -17.09 3.10 28.31
N MET A 365 -17.61 1.92 28.64
CA MET A 365 -17.39 1.31 29.95
C MET A 365 -15.91 1.02 30.21
N CYS A 366 -15.18 0.53 29.20
CA CYS A 366 -13.73 0.31 29.26
C CYS A 366 -13.00 1.62 29.56
N THR A 367 -13.22 2.66 28.75
CA THR A 367 -12.56 3.97 28.91
C THR A 367 -12.82 4.59 30.29
N ARG A 368 -14.04 4.44 30.82
CA ARG A 368 -14.37 4.94 32.16
C ARG A 368 -13.69 4.16 33.28
N LYS A 369 -13.61 2.83 33.16
CA LYS A 369 -13.03 1.95 34.20
C LYS A 369 -11.50 1.90 34.15
N PHE A 370 -10.93 2.01 32.95
CA PHE A 370 -9.51 1.88 32.68
C PHE A 370 -9.05 3.01 31.74
N PRO A 371 -8.72 4.20 32.26
CA PRO A 371 -8.32 5.35 31.45
C PRO A 371 -7.04 5.12 30.62
N THR A 372 -6.19 4.19 31.06
CA THR A 372 -4.96 3.81 30.36
C THR A 372 -5.20 2.95 29.12
N LYS A 373 -6.39 2.34 28.99
CA LYS A 373 -6.74 1.49 27.85
C LYS A 373 -7.38 2.33 26.74
N ARG A 374 -6.80 2.23 25.53
CA ARG A 374 -7.25 2.91 24.32
C ARG A 374 -7.79 1.93 23.29
N ILE A 375 -9.01 2.18 22.81
CA ILE A 375 -9.65 1.43 21.72
C ILE A 375 -9.82 2.38 20.53
N ILE A 376 -9.25 2.04 19.38
CA ILE A 376 -9.28 2.86 18.16
C ILE A 376 -10.34 2.30 17.21
N TYR A 377 -11.31 3.12 16.81
CA TYR A 377 -12.36 2.82 15.84
C TYR A 377 -12.89 4.14 15.23
N GLN A 378 -13.51 4.11 14.05
CA GLN A 378 -13.99 5.31 13.35
C GLN A 378 -15.21 5.94 14.00
N GLY A 379 -16.20 5.12 14.37
CA GLY A 379 -17.47 5.62 14.87
C GLY A 379 -18.45 4.52 15.24
N VAL A 380 -19.67 4.94 15.61
CA VAL A 380 -20.74 4.03 16.03
C VAL A 380 -21.83 3.99 14.98
N LEU A 381 -22.21 2.78 14.54
CA LEU A 381 -23.40 2.57 13.73
C LEU A 381 -24.64 2.86 14.57
N ARG A 382 -25.32 3.97 14.28
CA ARG A 382 -26.52 4.42 15.02
C ARG A 382 -27.80 3.67 14.64
N ALA A 383 -27.79 2.91 13.54
CA ALA A 383 -28.94 2.13 13.08
C ALA A 383 -28.51 0.67 12.83
N ASN A 384 -29.05 -0.25 13.64
CA ASN A 384 -29.09 -1.67 13.30
C ASN A 384 -30.41 -2.24 13.86
N PRO A 385 -31.36 -2.70 13.02
CA PRO A 385 -31.20 -2.95 11.59
C PRO A 385 -31.15 -1.67 10.75
N ALA A 386 -30.64 -1.79 9.52
CA ALA A 386 -30.93 -0.82 8.47
C ALA A 386 -32.42 -0.51 8.50
N ARG A 387 -32.82 0.76 8.32
CA ARG A 387 -34.25 1.07 8.12
C ARG A 387 -34.74 0.11 7.04
N PRO A 388 -35.81 -0.68 7.27
CA PRO A 388 -36.28 -1.61 6.26
C PRO A 388 -36.51 -0.81 4.98
N VAL A 389 -35.72 -1.11 3.95
CA VAL A 389 -35.86 -0.46 2.65
C VAL A 389 -37.03 -1.17 1.99
N ASP A 390 -38.17 -0.50 1.94
CA ASP A 390 -39.29 -0.95 1.14
C ASP A 390 -38.87 -0.86 -0.34
N VAL A 391 -38.44 -1.98 -0.90
CA VAL A 391 -37.89 -2.06 -2.27
C VAL A 391 -38.91 -1.59 -3.30
N GLN A 392 -40.19 -1.95 -3.10
CA GLN A 392 -41.28 -1.51 -3.97
C GLN A 392 -41.42 0.02 -3.94
N ASP A 393 -41.42 0.63 -2.75
CA ASP A 393 -41.51 2.09 -2.59
C ASP A 393 -40.30 2.81 -3.20
N MET A 394 -39.09 2.30 -2.96
CA MET A 394 -37.85 2.84 -3.51
C MET A 394 -37.86 2.85 -5.04
N LEU A 395 -38.28 1.74 -5.67
CA LEU A 395 -38.35 1.62 -7.12
C LEU A 395 -39.42 2.54 -7.72
N LEU A 396 -40.59 2.66 -7.07
CA LEU A 396 -41.67 3.57 -7.49
C LEU A 396 -41.25 5.05 -7.41
N GLU A 397 -40.56 5.47 -6.34
CA GLU A 397 -40.00 6.82 -6.22
C GLU A 397 -38.95 7.10 -7.31
N ARG A 398 -38.11 6.11 -7.62
CA ARG A 398 -37.14 6.22 -8.70
C ARG A 398 -37.82 6.41 -10.04
N CYS A 399 -38.87 5.64 -10.32
CA CYS A 399 -39.67 5.80 -11.54
C CYS A 399 -40.28 7.19 -11.63
N ARG A 400 -40.91 7.68 -10.54
CA ARG A 400 -41.54 9.02 -10.49
C ARG A 400 -40.53 10.13 -10.80
N PHE A 401 -39.37 10.08 -10.17
CA PHE A 401 -38.29 11.05 -10.38
C PHE A 401 -37.85 11.06 -11.86
N LEU A 402 -37.62 9.88 -12.45
CA LEU A 402 -37.16 9.77 -13.83
C LEU A 402 -38.21 10.27 -14.84
N ALA A 403 -39.50 10.06 -14.57
CA ALA A 403 -40.58 10.55 -15.44
C ALA A 403 -40.69 12.09 -15.48
N GLN A 404 -40.25 12.77 -14.40
CA GLN A 404 -40.24 14.24 -14.32
C GLN A 404 -38.89 14.88 -14.70
N LYS A 405 -37.82 14.08 -14.78
CA LYS A 405 -36.45 14.52 -15.11
C LYS A 405 -36.27 15.21 -16.48
N PRO A 406 -37.03 14.90 -17.57
CA PRO A 406 -36.83 15.56 -18.86
C PRO A 406 -36.95 17.08 -18.81
N LYS A 407 -36.02 17.81 -19.44
CA LYS A 407 -36.00 19.29 -19.45
C LYS A 407 -37.19 19.90 -20.21
N LYS A 408 -37.66 19.25 -21.29
CA LYS A 408 -38.77 19.75 -22.12
C LYS A 408 -40.12 19.39 -21.48
N PRO A 409 -41.03 20.35 -21.19
CA PRO A 409 -42.30 20.09 -20.51
C PRO A 409 -43.15 19.00 -21.18
N LYS A 410 -43.17 18.96 -22.51
CA LYS A 410 -43.90 17.96 -23.31
C LYS A 410 -43.43 16.50 -23.13
N LEU A 411 -42.24 16.31 -22.57
CA LEU A 411 -41.65 14.99 -22.32
C LEU A 411 -41.75 14.58 -20.85
N LYS A 412 -42.14 15.50 -19.96
CA LYS A 412 -42.45 15.15 -18.57
C LYS A 412 -43.75 14.38 -18.55
N ARG A 413 -43.77 13.31 -17.78
CA ARG A 413 -44.94 12.46 -17.58
C ARG A 413 -45.17 12.30 -16.09
N ASP A 414 -46.42 12.31 -15.70
CA ASP A 414 -46.80 11.92 -14.35
C ASP A 414 -47.08 10.41 -14.35
N ILE A 415 -46.27 9.66 -13.60
CA ILE A 415 -46.48 8.21 -13.46
C ILE A 415 -47.81 7.91 -12.77
N GLY A 416 -48.36 8.83 -11.97
CA GLY A 416 -49.67 8.64 -11.37
C GLY A 416 -50.78 8.37 -12.39
N HIS A 417 -50.73 8.98 -13.58
CA HIS A 417 -51.71 8.66 -14.63
C HIS A 417 -51.54 7.26 -15.23
N LEU A 418 -50.31 6.74 -15.30
CA LEU A 418 -50.09 5.33 -15.68
C LEU A 418 -50.63 4.40 -14.59
N MET A 419 -50.43 4.74 -13.33
CA MET A 419 -50.97 3.96 -12.21
C MET A 419 -52.50 3.97 -12.18
N LEU A 420 -53.14 5.10 -12.49
CA LEU A 420 -54.59 5.16 -12.67
C LEU A 420 -55.08 4.30 -13.85
N GLN A 421 -54.34 4.26 -14.96
CA GLN A 421 -54.66 3.39 -16.11
C GLN A 421 -54.55 1.90 -15.74
N LEU A 422 -53.49 1.52 -15.02
CA LEU A 422 -53.27 0.15 -14.56
C LEU A 422 -54.31 -0.27 -13.50
N ALA A 423 -54.70 0.63 -12.60
CA ALA A 423 -55.72 0.38 -11.59
C ALA A 423 -57.13 0.22 -12.20
N ALA A 424 -57.40 0.87 -13.33
CA ALA A 424 -58.70 0.83 -14.01
C ALA A 424 -58.79 -0.26 -15.10
N ALA A 425 -57.72 -1.03 -15.34
CA ALA A 425 -57.69 -2.07 -16.36
C ALA A 425 -58.52 -3.30 -15.95
N GLU A 426 -59.20 -3.93 -16.91
CA GLU A 426 -59.96 -5.17 -16.69
C GLU A 426 -59.07 -6.36 -16.28
N HIS A 427 -57.80 -6.34 -16.71
CA HIS A 427 -56.79 -7.32 -16.36
C HIS A 427 -55.73 -6.66 -15.47
N THR A 428 -55.75 -6.99 -14.18
CA THR A 428 -54.87 -6.42 -13.15
C THR A 428 -53.53 -7.14 -13.01
N ILE A 429 -53.45 -8.37 -13.52
CA ILE A 429 -52.24 -9.19 -13.58
C ILE A 429 -51.82 -9.26 -15.04
N LEU A 430 -50.62 -8.78 -15.35
CA LEU A 430 -50.10 -8.70 -16.72
C LEU A 430 -48.88 -9.61 -16.91
N GLU A 431 -48.68 -10.06 -18.15
CA GLU A 431 -47.38 -10.61 -18.55
C GLU A 431 -46.31 -9.50 -18.58
N ARG A 432 -45.04 -9.88 -18.40
CA ARG A 432 -43.92 -8.91 -18.36
C ARG A 432 -43.82 -8.10 -19.65
N GLU A 433 -44.07 -8.73 -20.81
CA GLU A 433 -44.08 -8.06 -22.12
C GLU A 433 -45.24 -7.05 -22.25
N GLU A 434 -46.43 -7.41 -21.76
CA GLU A 434 -47.60 -6.54 -21.75
C GLU A 434 -47.37 -5.31 -20.86
N PHE A 435 -46.79 -5.50 -19.68
CA PHE A 435 -46.41 -4.41 -18.79
C PHE A 435 -45.38 -3.46 -19.43
N MET A 436 -44.33 -4.00 -20.05
CA MET A 436 -43.34 -3.19 -20.77
C MET A 436 -43.98 -2.42 -21.93
N LEU A 437 -44.94 -3.03 -22.63
CA LEU A 437 -45.67 -2.40 -23.72
C LEU A 437 -46.57 -1.27 -23.22
N ALA A 438 -47.24 -1.44 -22.07
CA ALA A 438 -48.02 -0.38 -21.42
C ALA A 438 -47.15 0.84 -21.02
N VAL A 439 -45.99 0.61 -20.39
CA VAL A 439 -45.03 1.68 -20.06
C VAL A 439 -44.54 2.41 -21.31
N LYS A 440 -44.24 1.66 -22.39
CA LYS A 440 -43.80 2.20 -23.67
C LYS A 440 -44.90 3.03 -24.35
N GLN A 441 -46.14 2.56 -24.33
CA GLN A 441 -47.31 3.29 -24.84
C GLN A 441 -47.56 4.60 -24.09
N PHE A 442 -47.32 4.61 -22.78
CA PHE A 442 -47.40 5.82 -21.95
C PHE A 442 -46.25 6.83 -22.21
N ARG A 443 -45.25 6.43 -23.02
CA ARG A 443 -44.12 7.26 -23.47
C ARG A 443 -43.25 7.80 -22.33
N VAL A 444 -43.06 7.02 -21.27
CA VAL A 444 -42.06 7.31 -20.22
C VAL A 444 -40.77 6.59 -20.55
N LYS A 445 -39.64 7.28 -20.39
CA LYS A 445 -38.31 6.69 -20.56
C LYS A 445 -37.82 6.14 -19.22
N LEU A 446 -38.07 4.85 -18.98
CA LEU A 446 -37.45 4.07 -17.90
C LEU A 446 -36.47 3.08 -18.53
N ASP A 447 -35.33 2.86 -17.87
CA ASP A 447 -34.33 1.88 -18.29
C ASP A 447 -34.78 0.45 -18.00
N ARG A 448 -34.33 -0.49 -18.83
CA ARG A 448 -34.73 -1.89 -18.76
C ARG A 448 -34.43 -2.55 -17.39
N PRO A 449 -33.24 -2.36 -16.76
CA PRO A 449 -32.98 -2.95 -15.44
C PRO A 449 -33.93 -2.46 -14.35
N LEU A 450 -34.33 -1.18 -14.41
CA LEU A 450 -35.29 -0.62 -13.46
C LEU A 450 -36.68 -1.23 -13.63
N LEU A 451 -37.13 -1.43 -14.88
CA LEU A 451 -38.40 -2.10 -15.17
C LEU A 451 -38.39 -3.55 -14.73
N GLU A 452 -37.29 -4.28 -14.96
CA GLU A 452 -37.13 -5.66 -14.51
C GLU A 452 -37.19 -5.74 -12.98
N ALA A 453 -36.44 -4.90 -12.27
CA ALA A 453 -36.49 -4.85 -10.80
C ALA A 453 -37.88 -4.47 -10.26
N LEU A 454 -38.59 -3.56 -10.95
CA LEU A 454 -39.96 -3.18 -10.58
C LEU A 454 -40.93 -4.34 -10.79
N MET A 455 -40.81 -5.10 -11.89
CA MET A 455 -41.63 -6.28 -12.13
C MET A 455 -41.34 -7.38 -11.09
N ASP A 456 -40.07 -7.61 -10.77
CA ASP A 456 -39.67 -8.59 -9.74
C ASP A 456 -40.21 -8.21 -8.36
N ALA A 457 -40.23 -6.91 -8.03
CA ALA A 457 -40.73 -6.41 -6.76
C ALA A 457 -42.26 -6.57 -6.60
N PHE A 458 -43.01 -6.73 -7.70
CA PHE A 458 -44.46 -6.95 -7.72
C PHE A 458 -44.83 -8.28 -8.42
N GLU A 459 -43.93 -9.26 -8.37
CA GLU A 459 -44.14 -10.55 -9.01
C GLU A 459 -45.16 -11.41 -8.24
N VAL A 460 -46.05 -12.05 -9.00
CA VAL A 460 -46.96 -13.10 -8.53
C VAL A 460 -46.62 -14.43 -9.23
N PRO A 461 -47.09 -15.59 -8.72
CA PRO A 461 -46.71 -16.90 -9.26
C PRO A 461 -46.88 -16.99 -10.78
N LYS A 462 -45.96 -17.72 -11.43
CA LYS A 462 -45.83 -17.84 -12.89
C LYS A 462 -45.17 -16.63 -13.59
N LYS A 463 -44.38 -15.82 -12.86
CA LYS A 463 -43.65 -14.65 -13.39
C LYS A 463 -44.55 -13.56 -13.98
N LEU A 464 -45.77 -13.44 -13.45
CA LEU A 464 -46.72 -12.39 -13.82
C LEU A 464 -46.55 -11.19 -12.87
N VAL A 465 -47.01 -10.01 -13.29
CA VAL A 465 -46.83 -8.75 -12.55
C VAL A 465 -48.17 -8.27 -12.01
N ASP A 466 -48.28 -8.07 -10.70
CA ASP A 466 -49.47 -7.49 -10.07
C ASP A 466 -49.47 -5.96 -10.19
N THR A 467 -50.07 -5.49 -11.28
CA THR A 467 -50.15 -4.06 -11.57
C THR A 467 -51.17 -3.32 -10.71
N ALA A 468 -52.15 -4.03 -10.15
CA ALA A 468 -53.11 -3.45 -9.20
C ALA A 468 -52.44 -3.16 -7.86
N ALA A 469 -51.67 -4.09 -7.30
CA ALA A 469 -50.89 -3.86 -6.09
C ALA A 469 -49.86 -2.74 -6.29
N MET A 470 -49.21 -2.71 -7.46
CA MET A 470 -48.28 -1.64 -7.85
C MET A 470 -48.96 -0.26 -7.87
N ALA A 471 -50.10 -0.16 -8.55
CA ALA A 471 -50.85 1.08 -8.66
C ALA A 471 -51.41 1.53 -7.31
N GLN A 472 -51.99 0.61 -6.53
CA GLN A 472 -52.51 0.89 -5.20
C GLN A 472 -51.42 1.44 -4.28
N LYS A 473 -50.24 0.80 -4.26
CA LYS A 473 -49.10 1.24 -3.44
C LYS A 473 -48.62 2.64 -3.83
N TYR A 474 -48.51 2.92 -5.13
CA TYR A 474 -48.13 4.24 -5.61
C TYR A 474 -49.16 5.32 -5.26
N LEU A 475 -50.44 5.08 -5.58
CA LEU A 475 -51.51 6.06 -5.45
C LEU A 475 -51.87 6.36 -3.98
N THR A 476 -51.68 5.39 -3.08
CA THR A 476 -51.85 5.61 -1.63
C THR A 476 -50.84 6.64 -1.11
N LYS A 477 -49.61 6.61 -1.63
CA LYS A 477 -48.55 7.54 -1.23
C LYS A 477 -48.60 8.86 -2.00
N HIS A 478 -48.94 8.79 -3.29
CA HIS A 478 -49.02 9.93 -4.22
C HIS A 478 -50.38 9.99 -4.91
N PRO A 479 -51.42 10.52 -4.23
CA PRO A 479 -52.73 10.71 -4.83
C PRO A 479 -52.61 11.55 -6.10
N THR A 480 -53.16 11.04 -7.21
CA THR A 480 -53.07 11.67 -8.52
C THR A 480 -54.48 11.91 -9.06
N GLU A 481 -54.77 13.12 -9.52
CA GLU A 481 -56.05 13.45 -10.12
C GLU A 481 -56.14 12.92 -11.57
N PRO A 482 -57.31 12.46 -12.04
CA PRO A 482 -57.49 12.08 -13.43
C PRO A 482 -57.22 13.25 -14.39
N PRO A 483 -56.63 13.00 -15.57
CA PRO A 483 -56.36 14.07 -16.53
C PRO A 483 -57.67 14.71 -17.01
N VAL A 484 -57.74 16.04 -16.96
CA VAL A 484 -58.91 16.81 -17.40
C VAL A 484 -59.16 16.56 -18.90
N VAL A 485 -60.29 15.94 -19.22
CA VAL A 485 -60.73 15.72 -20.60
C VAL A 485 -61.04 17.07 -21.22
N LYS A 486 -60.14 17.59 -22.07
CA LYS A 486 -60.43 18.78 -22.87
C LYS A 486 -61.48 18.40 -23.91
N SER A 487 -62.70 18.96 -23.77
CA SER A 487 -63.75 18.87 -24.79
C SER A 487 -63.18 19.28 -26.14
N ALA A 488 -63.34 18.43 -27.16
CA ALA A 488 -62.85 18.69 -28.50
C ALA A 488 -63.38 20.04 -28.99
N LYS A 489 -62.49 21.01 -29.25
CA LYS A 489 -62.87 22.23 -29.98
C LYS A 489 -63.41 21.77 -31.34
N ALA A 490 -64.68 22.04 -31.61
CA ALA A 490 -65.29 21.88 -32.92
C ALA A 490 -64.37 22.52 -33.96
N LYS A 491 -63.94 21.73 -34.96
CA LYS A 491 -63.28 22.26 -36.15
C LYS A 491 -64.30 23.18 -36.84
N GLY A 492 -64.10 24.49 -36.75
CA GLY A 492 -64.80 25.44 -37.62
C GLY A 492 -64.46 25.10 -39.07
N ASN A 493 -65.46 24.65 -39.82
CA ASN A 493 -65.42 24.59 -41.27
C ASN A 493 -65.71 26.00 -41.80
N LYS A 494 -64.75 26.53 -42.58
CA LYS A 494 -64.80 27.72 -43.46
C LYS A 494 -65.29 29.04 -42.87
#